data_AF-A0AAJ2MRZ8-F1
#
_entry.id   AF-A0AAJ2MRZ8-F1
#
_cell.length_a   1.000
_cell.length_b   1.000
_cell.length_c   1.000
_cell.angle_alpha   90.00
_cell.angle_beta   90.00
_cell.angle_gamma   90.00
#
_symmetry.space_group_name_H-M   'P 1'
#
loop_
_entity.id
_entity.type
_entity.pdbx_description
1 polymer ?
#
loop_
_entity_poly.entity_id
_entity_poly.type
_entity_poly.pdbx_seq_one_letter_code
_entity_poly.pdbx_strand_id
1 'polypeptide(L)'
;MKKYIFTLAAALSVFLSFGFASNAAAQEVPGSYGIHIIKYNLSASQESQLTHDGTPVTSGTEDLQRLAGVQYTITRMTKTEMNTYVTAKGTDAFSQRVTTNAQGEAELTGLPRGVYQVTEAKSEQVPTPMSPVLVSLPMQNANGLINEVYIYPKSSMVLPDTPQIPDNNLPDKLPDTSGNIGSYQIIIAMISVIVLVGFSGLWWTKKAHE
;
A
#
# COMPACT_ATOMS: atom_id res chain seq x y z
N MET A 1 13.22 58.31 -72.59
CA MET A 1 12.29 57.40 -71.90
C MET A 1 12.79 55.98 -72.17
N LYS A 2 13.36 55.23 -71.24
CA LYS A 2 12.71 54.59 -70.10
C LYS A 2 13.80 54.22 -69.09
N LYS A 3 13.71 54.83 -67.90
CA LYS A 3 14.24 54.27 -66.66
C LYS A 3 13.27 53.16 -66.21
N TYR A 4 13.72 52.26 -65.32
CA TYR A 4 12.94 51.20 -64.66
C TYR A 4 12.78 49.87 -65.41
N ILE A 5 13.89 49.16 -65.61
CA ILE A 5 13.89 47.69 -65.73
C ILE A 5 14.94 47.16 -64.76
N PHE A 6 14.70 47.32 -63.45
CA PHE A 6 15.52 46.68 -62.40
C PHE A 6 14.75 46.52 -61.07
N THR A 7 13.44 46.34 -61.14
CA THR A 7 12.58 46.12 -59.96
C THR A 7 11.48 45.12 -60.29
N LEU A 8 11.82 43.84 -60.45
CA LEU A 8 10.83 42.75 -60.43
C LEU A 8 11.39 41.41 -59.89
N ALA A 9 12.45 41.46 -59.08
CA ALA A 9 13.05 40.25 -58.49
C ALA A 9 13.33 40.39 -56.99
N ALA A 10 12.48 41.12 -56.25
CA ALA A 10 12.64 41.33 -54.81
C ALA A 10 11.29 41.36 -54.07
N ALA A 11 10.33 40.52 -54.47
CA ALA A 11 9.03 40.41 -53.80
C ALA A 11 8.52 38.95 -53.74
N LEU A 12 9.42 37.97 -53.66
CA LEU A 12 9.08 36.57 -53.40
C LEU A 12 10.18 35.89 -52.56
N SER A 13 10.51 36.48 -51.41
CA SER A 13 11.44 35.87 -50.42
C SER A 13 11.07 36.21 -48.97
N VAL A 14 9.79 36.45 -48.70
CA VAL A 14 9.28 36.65 -47.33
C VAL A 14 8.02 35.81 -47.15
N PHE A 15 8.10 34.49 -47.21
CA PHE A 15 7.02 33.58 -46.76
C PHE A 15 7.45 32.10 -46.62
N LEU A 16 8.66 31.81 -46.12
CA LEU A 16 9.04 30.42 -45.76
C LEU A 16 9.78 30.31 -44.42
N SER A 17 9.35 31.10 -43.45
CA SER A 17 9.66 30.87 -42.03
C SER A 17 8.37 30.80 -41.23
N PHE A 18 7.41 29.99 -41.69
CA PHE A 18 6.42 29.42 -40.78
C PHE A 18 7.09 28.23 -40.13
N GLY A 19 7.32 28.37 -38.82
CA GLY A 19 8.01 27.38 -38.03
C GLY A 19 7.38 26.01 -38.20
N PHE A 20 8.17 25.06 -38.67
CA PHE A 20 8.04 23.73 -38.12
C PHE A 20 8.51 23.85 -36.68
N ALA A 21 7.58 24.09 -35.78
CA ALA A 21 7.76 23.65 -34.41
C ALA A 21 8.05 22.16 -34.53
N SER A 22 9.32 21.79 -34.46
CA SER A 22 9.69 20.45 -34.06
C SER A 22 9.01 20.27 -32.72
N ASN A 23 7.90 19.54 -32.71
CA ASN A 23 7.48 18.84 -31.52
C ASN A 23 8.69 17.97 -31.17
N ALA A 24 9.53 18.48 -30.29
CA ALA A 24 10.46 17.67 -29.55
C ALA A 24 9.56 16.77 -28.70
N ALA A 25 9.06 15.69 -29.31
CA ALA A 25 8.72 14.50 -28.55
C ALA A 25 10.00 14.22 -27.77
N ALA A 26 9.95 14.45 -26.46
CA ALA A 26 11.06 14.20 -25.56
C ALA A 26 11.63 12.84 -25.95
N GLN A 27 12.88 12.83 -26.39
CA GLN A 27 13.54 11.63 -26.87
C GLN A 27 13.52 10.65 -25.70
N GLU A 28 12.65 9.64 -25.76
CA GLU A 28 12.53 8.63 -24.70
C GLU A 28 13.90 7.99 -24.54
N VAL A 29 14.53 8.20 -23.38
CA VAL A 29 15.79 7.58 -23.04
C VAL A 29 15.50 6.08 -22.89
N PRO A 30 16.03 5.20 -23.77
CA PRO A 30 15.83 3.77 -23.65
C PRO A 30 16.37 3.30 -22.29
N GLY A 31 15.54 2.62 -21.50
CA GLY A 31 15.93 2.17 -20.16
C GLY A 31 15.82 3.22 -19.05
N SER A 32 14.85 4.14 -19.14
CA SER A 32 14.61 5.17 -18.10
C SER A 32 13.48 4.84 -17.12
N TYR A 33 12.89 3.65 -17.20
CA TYR A 33 11.76 3.26 -16.37
C TYR A 33 12.14 2.13 -15.41
N GLY A 34 11.39 2.01 -14.31
CA GLY A 34 11.64 0.99 -13.31
C GLY A 34 10.41 0.56 -12.53
N ILE A 35 10.51 -0.64 -11.98
CA ILE A 35 9.50 -1.23 -11.10
C ILE A 35 10.17 -1.52 -9.76
N HIS A 36 9.60 -0.96 -8.71
CA HIS A 36 9.98 -1.15 -7.31
C HIS A 36 8.93 -2.00 -6.62
N ILE A 37 9.37 -3.03 -5.91
CA ILE A 37 8.53 -3.96 -5.18
C ILE A 37 8.93 -3.88 -3.72
N ILE A 38 7.98 -3.55 -2.86
CA ILE A 38 8.18 -3.53 -1.42
C ILE A 38 7.25 -4.56 -0.80
N LYS A 39 7.84 -5.64 -0.26
CA LYS A 39 7.09 -6.75 0.33
C LYS A 39 7.01 -6.62 1.84
N TYR A 40 5.78 -6.52 2.33
CA TYR A 40 5.46 -6.55 3.74
C TYR A 40 4.89 -7.90 4.18
N ASN A 41 5.06 -8.19 5.46
CA ASN A 41 4.32 -9.18 6.22
C ASN A 41 3.08 -8.49 6.80
N LEU A 42 1.98 -8.54 6.05
CA LEU A 42 0.75 -7.82 6.36
C LEU A 42 -0.23 -8.72 7.09
N SER A 43 -0.83 -8.18 8.15
CA SER A 43 -2.13 -8.65 8.61
C SER A 43 -3.26 -8.00 7.79
N ALA A 44 -4.45 -8.62 7.80
CA ALA A 44 -5.60 -8.14 7.03
C ALA A 44 -6.00 -6.67 7.35
N SER A 45 -5.74 -6.18 8.57
CA SER A 45 -6.03 -4.80 8.97
C SER A 45 -5.00 -3.78 8.46
N GLN A 46 -3.80 -4.22 8.10
CA GLN A 46 -2.69 -3.35 7.68
C GLN A 46 -2.66 -3.09 6.16
N GLU A 47 -3.42 -3.87 5.38
CA GLU A 47 -3.49 -3.74 3.93
C GLU A 47 -4.00 -2.38 3.41
N SER A 48 -4.75 -1.65 4.24
CA SER A 48 -5.31 -0.33 3.90
C SER A 48 -4.29 0.80 3.97
N GLN A 49 -3.13 0.57 4.60
CA GLN A 49 -2.06 1.56 4.75
C GLN A 49 -1.23 1.73 3.45
N LEU A 50 -1.44 0.86 2.46
CA LEU A 50 -0.66 0.81 1.23
C LEU A 50 -1.47 1.32 0.04
N THR A 51 -0.93 2.30 -0.68
CA THR A 51 -1.52 2.82 -1.90
C THR A 51 -1.16 1.92 -3.10
N HIS A 52 -2.01 1.94 -4.12
CA HIS A 52 -1.83 1.13 -5.34
C HIS A 52 -1.77 2.04 -6.59
N ASP A 53 -1.35 3.29 -6.40
CA ASP A 53 -1.30 4.33 -7.43
C ASP A 53 0.10 4.47 -8.07
N GLY A 54 0.99 3.53 -7.76
CA GLY A 54 2.36 3.46 -8.28
C GLY A 54 3.34 4.40 -7.60
N THR A 55 2.92 5.13 -6.57
CA THR A 55 3.80 6.05 -5.83
C THR A 55 4.40 5.38 -4.59
N PRO A 56 5.58 5.85 -4.12
CA PRO A 56 6.14 5.37 -2.87
C PRO A 56 5.28 5.81 -1.68
N VAL A 57 5.03 4.90 -0.74
CA VAL A 57 4.38 5.19 0.54
C VAL A 57 5.47 5.63 1.51
N THR A 58 5.43 6.90 1.91
CA THR A 58 6.52 7.56 2.67
C THR A 58 6.25 7.72 4.16
N SER A 59 5.05 7.36 4.63
CA SER A 59 4.70 7.41 6.05
C SER A 59 3.65 6.34 6.38
N GLY A 60 3.48 6.05 7.67
CA GLY A 60 2.46 5.10 8.15
C GLY A 60 2.81 3.63 7.90
N THR A 61 4.06 3.30 7.58
CA THR A 61 4.53 1.92 7.38
C THR A 61 5.58 1.47 8.41
N GLU A 62 5.82 2.29 9.44
CA GLU A 62 6.86 2.05 10.46
C GLU A 62 6.63 0.74 11.24
N ASP A 63 5.37 0.41 11.50
CA ASP A 63 4.98 -0.81 12.23
C ASP A 63 4.85 -2.04 11.31
N LEU A 64 5.08 -1.88 10.00
CA LEU A 64 4.96 -2.97 9.03
C LEU A 64 6.28 -3.72 8.93
N GLN A 65 6.24 -5.01 9.29
CA GLN A 65 7.38 -5.87 9.11
C GLN A 65 7.63 -6.13 7.62
N ARG A 66 8.88 -5.98 7.17
CA ARG A 66 9.30 -6.23 5.79
C ARG A 66 9.76 -7.68 5.60
N LEU A 67 9.59 -8.22 4.40
CA LEU A 67 9.86 -9.63 4.10
C LEU A 67 10.92 -9.81 3.00
N ALA A 68 12.07 -10.33 3.40
CA ALA A 68 13.19 -10.68 2.53
C ALA A 68 13.02 -12.06 1.88
N GLY A 69 13.73 -12.28 0.77
CA GLY A 69 13.83 -13.60 0.12
C GLY A 69 12.67 -13.97 -0.81
N VAL A 70 11.70 -13.07 -1.02
CA VAL A 70 10.56 -13.31 -1.91
C VAL A 70 10.97 -13.05 -3.35
N GLN A 71 10.72 -14.02 -4.24
CA GLN A 71 11.09 -13.93 -5.64
C GLN A 71 9.91 -13.45 -6.51
N TYR A 72 10.23 -12.57 -7.46
CA TYR A 72 9.31 -12.09 -8.47
C TYR A 72 9.88 -12.33 -9.86
N THR A 73 9.00 -12.58 -10.81
CA THR A 73 9.33 -12.59 -12.24
C THR A 73 8.62 -11.43 -12.91
N ILE A 74 9.40 -10.57 -13.57
CA ILE A 74 8.91 -9.42 -14.34
C ILE A 74 9.06 -9.78 -15.82
N THR A 75 7.93 -9.88 -16.52
CA THR A 75 7.89 -10.34 -17.92
C THR A 75 7.24 -9.28 -18.80
N ARG A 76 7.85 -8.96 -19.94
CA ARG A 76 7.26 -7.99 -20.88
C ARG A 76 6.08 -8.61 -21.60
N MET A 77 5.02 -7.82 -21.75
CA MET A 77 3.74 -8.23 -22.31
C MET A 77 3.44 -7.42 -23.57
N THR A 78 2.82 -8.08 -24.53
CA THR A 78 2.32 -7.48 -25.76
C THR A 78 0.81 -7.56 -25.76
N LYS A 79 0.18 -6.45 -26.14
CA LYS A 79 -1.28 -6.35 -26.27
C LYS A 79 -1.73 -7.05 -27.56
N THR A 80 -2.76 -7.88 -27.46
CA THR A 80 -3.38 -8.56 -28.60
C THR A 80 -4.46 -7.68 -29.22
N GLU A 81 -4.92 -8.05 -30.42
CA GLU A 81 -6.05 -7.41 -31.10
C GLU A 81 -7.35 -7.46 -30.27
N MET A 82 -7.50 -8.47 -29.41
CA MET A 82 -8.63 -8.62 -28.50
C MET A 82 -8.48 -7.82 -27.20
N ASN A 83 -7.54 -6.88 -27.14
CA ASN A 83 -7.28 -6.05 -25.95
C ASN A 83 -6.84 -6.86 -24.72
N THR A 84 -6.33 -8.08 -24.91
CA THR A 84 -5.72 -8.91 -23.86
C THR A 84 -4.20 -8.81 -23.91
N TYR A 85 -3.50 -9.29 -22.87
CA TYR A 85 -2.04 -9.27 -22.82
C TYR A 85 -1.49 -10.70 -22.86
N VAL A 86 -0.45 -10.90 -23.66
CA VAL A 86 0.31 -12.14 -23.76
C VAL A 86 1.80 -11.85 -23.62
N THR A 87 2.60 -12.85 -23.25
CA THR A 87 4.05 -12.69 -23.18
C THR A 87 4.62 -12.24 -24.52
N ALA A 88 5.46 -11.20 -24.48
CA ALA A 88 6.15 -10.69 -25.66
C ALA A 88 7.09 -11.76 -26.24
N LYS A 89 7.23 -11.79 -27.57
CA LYS A 89 8.04 -12.76 -28.30
C LYS A 89 9.03 -12.05 -29.23
N GLY A 90 10.04 -12.77 -29.70
CA GLY A 90 11.03 -12.23 -30.63
C GLY A 90 11.96 -11.21 -29.97
N THR A 91 12.24 -10.11 -30.66
CA THR A 91 13.15 -9.05 -30.19
C THR A 91 12.65 -8.31 -28.95
N ASP A 92 11.34 -8.35 -28.70
CA ASP A 92 10.71 -7.71 -27.53
C ASP A 92 10.57 -8.66 -26.33
N ALA A 93 10.95 -9.94 -26.47
CA ALA A 93 10.88 -10.90 -25.38
C ALA A 93 11.81 -10.49 -24.23
N PHE A 94 11.25 -10.38 -23.03
CA PHE A 94 12.00 -10.03 -21.84
C PHE A 94 11.37 -10.70 -20.62
N SER A 95 12.20 -11.32 -19.78
CA SER A 95 11.80 -11.86 -18.50
C SER A 95 12.99 -11.84 -17.55
N GLN A 96 12.82 -11.25 -16.37
CA GLN A 96 13.86 -11.15 -15.36
C GLN A 96 13.31 -11.53 -14.00
N ARG A 97 14.11 -12.25 -13.21
CA ARG A 97 13.79 -12.53 -11.82
C ARG A 97 14.51 -11.55 -10.90
N VAL A 98 13.79 -11.13 -9.87
CA VAL A 98 14.32 -10.29 -8.77
C VAL A 98 13.89 -10.89 -7.44
N THR A 99 14.66 -10.64 -6.39
CA THR A 99 14.40 -11.18 -5.05
C THR A 99 14.48 -10.05 -4.04
N THR A 100 13.55 -10.02 -3.09
CA THR A 100 13.56 -9.00 -2.05
C THR A 100 14.78 -9.12 -1.15
N ASN A 101 15.46 -8.00 -0.92
CA ASN A 101 16.62 -7.89 -0.04
C ASN A 101 16.19 -7.93 1.45
N ALA A 102 17.15 -7.71 2.35
CA ALA A 102 16.89 -7.69 3.80
C ALA A 102 15.87 -6.63 4.24
N GLN A 103 15.70 -5.56 3.45
CA GLN A 103 14.72 -4.49 3.64
C GLN A 103 13.39 -4.81 2.95
N GLY A 104 13.19 -6.03 2.45
CA GLY A 104 11.97 -6.43 1.75
C GLY A 104 11.78 -5.74 0.39
N GLU A 105 12.85 -5.20 -0.19
CA GLU A 105 12.81 -4.43 -1.43
C GLU A 105 13.42 -5.21 -2.59
N ALA A 106 12.76 -5.17 -3.74
CA ALA A 106 13.29 -5.66 -5.01
C ALA A 106 13.03 -4.60 -6.08
N GLU A 107 14.01 -4.35 -6.93
CA GLU A 107 13.89 -3.37 -8.01
C GLU A 107 14.37 -3.94 -9.34
N LEU A 108 13.76 -3.44 -10.42
CA LEU A 108 14.24 -3.64 -11.77
C LEU A 108 14.11 -2.31 -12.52
N THR A 109 15.24 -1.64 -12.68
CA THR A 109 15.38 -0.38 -13.42
C THR A 109 15.91 -0.65 -14.82
N GLY A 110 16.04 0.38 -15.65
CA GLY A 110 16.58 0.19 -17.00
C GLY A 110 15.57 -0.39 -17.99
N LEU A 111 14.27 -0.40 -17.65
CA LEU A 111 13.25 -0.99 -18.49
C LEU A 111 12.88 -0.05 -19.65
N PRO A 112 12.69 -0.56 -20.88
CA PRO A 112 12.09 0.22 -21.96
C PRO A 112 10.59 0.41 -21.73
N ARG A 113 10.01 1.41 -22.41
CA ARG A 113 8.56 1.63 -22.43
C ARG A 113 7.80 0.36 -22.81
N GLY A 114 6.72 0.06 -22.09
CA GLY A 114 5.91 -1.12 -22.36
C GLY A 114 5.04 -1.54 -21.18
N VAL A 115 4.36 -2.67 -21.35
CA VAL A 115 3.56 -3.30 -20.30
C VAL A 115 4.31 -4.52 -19.78
N TYR A 116 4.37 -4.66 -18.46
CA TYR A 116 5.06 -5.74 -17.78
C TYR A 116 4.12 -6.45 -16.84
N GLN A 117 4.20 -7.77 -16.77
CA GLN A 117 3.54 -8.57 -15.76
C GLN A 117 4.50 -8.86 -14.62
N VAL A 118 4.11 -8.53 -13.40
CA VAL A 118 4.79 -8.90 -12.16
C VAL A 118 4.11 -10.11 -11.58
N THR A 119 4.86 -11.20 -11.39
CA THR A 119 4.35 -12.46 -10.82
C THR A 119 5.20 -12.85 -9.64
N GLU A 120 4.57 -13.05 -8.48
CA GLU A 120 5.23 -13.51 -7.26
C GLU A 120 5.33 -15.04 -7.27
N ALA A 121 6.49 -15.56 -6.87
CA ALA A 121 6.72 -16.99 -6.78
C ALA A 121 6.17 -17.56 -5.46
N LYS A 122 5.55 -18.74 -5.54
CA LYS A 122 5.15 -19.51 -4.36
C LYS A 122 6.38 -20.00 -3.59
N SER A 123 6.36 -19.85 -2.28
CA SER A 123 7.40 -20.34 -1.36
C SER A 123 6.78 -20.79 -0.04
N GLU A 124 7.59 -21.30 0.89
CA GLU A 124 7.15 -21.64 2.24
C GLU A 124 6.68 -20.38 3.02
N GLN A 125 7.33 -19.25 2.79
CA GLN A 125 6.97 -17.96 3.39
C GLN A 125 5.74 -17.32 2.74
N VAL A 126 5.50 -17.62 1.45
CA VAL A 126 4.39 -17.11 0.64
C VAL A 126 3.61 -18.28 0.03
N PRO A 127 2.76 -18.97 0.83
CA PRO A 127 2.00 -20.14 0.38
C PRO A 127 0.95 -19.78 -0.68
N THR A 128 0.38 -18.57 -0.59
CA THR A 128 -0.57 -18.02 -1.56
C THR A 128 -0.01 -16.72 -2.10
N PRO A 129 0.68 -16.77 -3.25
CA PRO A 129 1.19 -15.58 -3.93
C PRO A 129 0.06 -14.62 -4.32
N MET A 130 0.41 -13.35 -4.52
CA MET A 130 -0.50 -12.38 -5.11
C MET A 130 -0.89 -12.80 -6.53
N SER A 131 -2.09 -12.39 -6.95
CA SER A 131 -2.47 -12.45 -8.36
C SER A 131 -1.48 -11.65 -9.22
N PRO A 132 -1.09 -12.13 -10.41
CA PRO A 132 -0.22 -11.38 -11.30
C PRO A 132 -0.78 -10.00 -11.63
N VAL A 133 0.09 -8.99 -11.65
CA VAL A 133 -0.28 -7.58 -11.89
C VAL A 133 0.35 -7.08 -13.18
N LEU A 134 -0.41 -6.35 -13.99
CA LEU A 134 0.09 -5.66 -15.17
C LEU A 134 0.45 -4.22 -14.84
N VAL A 135 1.64 -3.81 -15.28
CA VAL A 135 2.23 -2.49 -15.01
C VAL A 135 2.60 -1.85 -16.34
N SER A 136 2.03 -0.69 -16.64
CA SER A 136 2.41 0.10 -17.81
C SER A 136 3.52 1.07 -17.41
N LEU A 137 4.60 1.10 -18.19
CA LEU A 137 5.71 2.06 -18.03
C LEU A 137 5.78 2.96 -19.28
N PRO A 138 5.72 4.29 -19.14
CA PRO A 138 5.35 5.01 -17.90
C PRO A 138 3.91 4.72 -17.49
N MET A 139 3.62 4.87 -16.21
CA MET A 139 2.26 4.69 -15.67
C MET A 139 1.58 6.05 -15.54
N GLN A 140 0.30 6.15 -15.90
CA GLN A 140 -0.50 7.35 -15.66
C GLN A 140 -1.12 7.25 -14.26
N ASN A 141 -0.92 8.27 -13.42
CA ASN A 141 -1.63 8.45 -12.17
C ASN A 141 -2.35 9.83 -12.14
N ALA A 142 -2.94 10.19 -10.99
CA ALA A 142 -3.64 11.46 -10.82
C ALA A 142 -2.73 12.70 -10.96
N ASN A 143 -1.43 12.55 -10.70
CA ASN A 143 -0.44 13.63 -10.71
C ASN A 143 0.35 13.71 -12.03
N GLY A 144 0.21 12.73 -12.92
CA GLY A 144 0.88 12.70 -14.22
C GLY A 144 1.44 11.34 -14.60
N LEU A 145 2.42 11.34 -15.50
CA LEU A 145 3.19 10.16 -15.88
C LEU A 145 4.28 9.89 -14.84
N ILE A 146 4.36 8.65 -14.37
CA ILE A 146 5.42 8.19 -13.48
C ILE A 146 6.30 7.17 -14.19
N ASN A 147 7.62 7.33 -14.02
CA ASN A 147 8.61 6.46 -14.66
C ASN A 147 9.03 5.29 -13.78
N GLU A 148 9.00 5.52 -12.47
CA GLU A 148 9.29 4.54 -11.43
C GLU A 148 7.98 4.17 -10.74
N VAL A 149 7.59 2.91 -10.83
CA VAL A 149 6.32 2.42 -10.27
C VAL A 149 6.58 1.58 -9.05
N TYR A 150 5.95 1.93 -7.93
CA TYR A 150 6.02 1.19 -6.67
C TYR A 150 4.82 0.27 -6.51
N ILE A 151 5.07 -0.98 -6.13
CA ILE A 151 4.06 -2.03 -5.96
C ILE A 151 4.23 -2.67 -4.59
N TYR A 152 3.10 -2.94 -3.94
CA TYR A 152 3.03 -3.56 -2.62
C TYR A 152 2.21 -4.86 -2.68
N PRO A 153 2.84 -6.01 -2.94
CA PRO A 153 2.16 -7.29 -3.10
C PRO A 153 1.38 -7.72 -1.85
N LYS A 154 0.10 -8.02 -2.05
CA LYS A 154 -0.83 -8.54 -1.04
C LYS A 154 -0.96 -10.05 -1.21
N SER A 155 -0.24 -10.78 -0.37
CA SER A 155 -0.12 -12.23 -0.42
C SER A 155 -0.38 -12.77 0.98
N SER A 156 -1.07 -13.91 1.10
CA SER A 156 -1.31 -14.50 2.42
C SER A 156 -0.03 -15.17 2.93
N MET A 157 0.27 -15.03 4.21
CA MET A 157 1.46 -15.62 4.83
C MET A 157 1.08 -16.69 5.84
N VAL A 158 1.96 -17.69 6.00
CA VAL A 158 1.93 -18.54 7.20
C VAL A 158 2.56 -17.72 8.32
N LEU A 159 1.76 -17.38 9.32
CA LEU A 159 2.28 -16.84 10.58
C LEU A 159 3.16 -17.93 11.21
N PRO A 160 4.37 -17.63 11.73
CA PRO A 160 5.12 -18.61 12.49
C PRO A 160 4.22 -19.16 13.59
N ASP A 161 4.15 -20.49 13.72
CA ASP A 161 3.39 -21.15 14.78
C ASP A 161 3.82 -20.55 16.11
N THR A 162 2.92 -19.83 16.78
CA THR A 162 3.09 -19.47 18.18
C THR A 162 3.35 -20.79 18.90
N PRO A 163 4.44 -20.93 19.70
CA PRO A 163 4.66 -22.13 20.50
C PRO A 163 3.36 -22.45 21.24
N GLN A 164 2.74 -23.57 20.88
CA GLN A 164 1.53 -24.02 21.56
C GLN A 164 1.98 -24.38 22.97
N ILE A 165 1.59 -23.56 23.95
CA ILE A 165 1.66 -23.96 25.36
C ILE A 165 0.83 -25.26 25.43
N PRO A 166 1.38 -26.37 25.97
CA PRO A 166 0.61 -27.59 26.13
C PRO A 166 -0.73 -27.30 26.80
N ASP A 167 -1.82 -27.67 26.13
CA ASP A 167 -3.24 -27.45 26.48
C ASP A 167 -3.63 -28.07 27.85
N ASN A 168 -2.70 -28.75 28.52
CA ASN A 168 -2.97 -29.49 29.74
C ASN A 168 -3.10 -28.60 31.00
N ASN A 169 -2.95 -27.28 30.89
CA ASN A 169 -3.03 -26.34 32.03
C ASN A 169 -3.79 -25.03 31.74
N LEU A 170 -4.62 -24.98 30.69
CA LEU A 170 -5.53 -23.86 30.52
C LEU A 170 -6.69 -24.01 31.54
N PRO A 171 -6.88 -23.07 32.48
CA PRO A 171 -8.12 -23.05 33.24
C PRO A 171 -9.27 -22.83 32.25
N ASP A 172 -10.22 -23.75 32.24
CA ASP A 172 -11.38 -23.84 31.32
C ASP A 172 -12.35 -22.64 31.42
N LYS A 173 -11.97 -21.60 32.16
CA LYS A 173 -12.73 -20.38 32.41
C LYS A 173 -11.79 -19.22 32.68
N LEU A 174 -12.05 -18.07 32.04
CA LEU A 174 -11.50 -16.80 32.49
C LEU A 174 -11.86 -16.60 33.97
N PRO A 175 -11.01 -15.96 34.81
CA PRO A 175 -11.39 -15.64 36.18
C PRO A 175 -12.67 -14.80 36.16
N ASP A 176 -13.75 -15.35 36.72
CA ASP A 176 -15.03 -14.65 36.79
C ASP A 176 -14.84 -13.32 37.52
N THR A 177 -15.11 -12.21 36.86
CA THR A 177 -15.33 -10.92 37.52
C THR A 177 -16.76 -10.79 38.06
N SER A 178 -17.51 -11.89 38.18
CA SER A 178 -18.73 -11.89 38.98
C SER A 178 -18.31 -11.83 40.45
N GLY A 179 -17.94 -10.62 40.88
CA GLY A 179 -17.64 -10.33 42.27
C GLY A 179 -18.80 -10.83 43.12
N ASN A 180 -18.51 -11.79 44.01
CA ASN A 180 -19.38 -12.12 45.12
C ASN A 180 -19.40 -10.91 46.04
N ILE A 181 -20.28 -9.95 45.76
CA ILE A 181 -20.59 -8.86 46.67
C ILE A 181 -21.01 -9.51 47.99
N GLY A 182 -20.09 -9.43 48.95
CA GLY A 182 -20.14 -10.19 50.20
C GLY A 182 -21.53 -10.14 50.84
N SER A 183 -21.88 -11.25 51.49
CA SER A 183 -23.17 -11.52 52.17
C SER A 183 -24.04 -10.27 52.39
N TYR A 184 -25.24 -10.24 51.78
CA TYR A 184 -26.22 -9.16 51.93
C TYR A 184 -26.45 -8.70 53.36
N GLN A 185 -26.18 -9.57 54.35
CA GLN A 185 -26.19 -9.27 55.78
C GLN A 185 -25.31 -8.06 56.15
N ILE A 186 -24.12 -7.91 55.56
CA ILE A 186 -23.21 -6.79 55.84
C ILE A 186 -23.74 -5.48 55.22
N ILE A 187 -24.29 -5.55 54.01
CA ILE A 187 -24.89 -4.39 53.35
C ILE A 187 -26.15 -3.94 54.11
N ILE A 188 -27.00 -4.87 54.54
CA ILE A 188 -28.20 -4.57 55.34
C ILE A 188 -27.79 -4.02 56.72
N ALA A 189 -26.72 -4.53 57.34
CA ALA A 189 -26.20 -4.01 58.60
C ALA A 189 -25.70 -2.55 58.46
N MET A 190 -25.00 -2.21 57.38
CA MET A 190 -24.60 -0.82 57.11
C MET A 190 -25.80 0.09 56.90
N ILE A 191 -26.80 -0.34 56.11
CA ILE A 191 -28.01 0.46 55.88
C ILE A 191 -28.77 0.69 57.20
N SER A 192 -28.89 -0.32 58.05
CA SER A 192 -29.59 -0.18 59.33
C SER A 192 -28.85 0.71 60.33
N VAL A 193 -27.51 0.72 60.35
CA VAL A 193 -26.73 1.71 61.12
C VAL A 193 -26.98 3.14 60.60
N ILE A 194 -26.97 3.35 59.28
CA ILE A 194 -27.23 4.67 58.69
C ILE A 194 -28.63 5.18 59.06
N VAL A 195 -29.64 4.31 59.00
CA VAL A 195 -31.01 4.66 59.39
C VAL A 195 -31.10 5.00 60.89
N LEU A 196 -30.49 4.20 61.77
CA LEU A 196 -30.49 4.46 63.22
C LEU A 196 -29.81 5.78 63.58
N VAL A 197 -28.66 6.07 62.98
CA VAL A 197 -27.95 7.34 63.20
C VAL A 197 -28.79 8.51 62.68
N GLY A 198 -29.38 8.40 61.49
CA GLY A 198 -30.26 9.43 60.92
C GLY A 198 -31.49 9.73 61.79
N PHE A 199 -32.16 8.70 62.32
CA PHE A 199 -33.30 8.87 63.22
C PHE A 199 -32.89 9.47 64.58
N SER A 200 -31.74 9.09 65.13
CA SER A 200 -31.25 9.65 66.39
C SER A 200 -30.89 11.13 66.28
N GLY A 201 -30.33 11.56 65.14
CA GLY A 201 -30.03 12.97 64.86
C GLY A 201 -31.29 13.84 64.77
N LEU A 202 -32.35 13.34 64.13
CA LEU A 202 -33.65 14.02 64.04
C LEU A 202 -34.36 14.12 65.41
N TRP A 203 -34.14 13.16 66.31
CA TRP A 203 -34.75 13.17 67.63
C TRP A 203 -34.05 14.14 68.59
N TRP A 204 -32.74 14.32 68.46
CA TRP A 204 -31.98 15.31 69.26
C TRP A 204 -32.28 16.75 68.85
N THR A 205 -32.51 17.05 67.57
CA THR A 205 -32.86 18.42 67.13
C THR A 205 -34.28 18.82 67.53
N LYS A 206 -35.21 17.86 67.63
CA LYS A 206 -36.56 18.13 68.12
C LYS A 206 -36.61 18.45 69.62
N LYS A 207 -35.66 17.93 70.40
CA LYS A 207 -35.56 18.16 71.84
C LYS A 207 -34.78 19.44 72.20
N ALA A 208 -34.07 20.04 71.25
CA ALA A 208 -33.31 21.28 71.44
C ALA A 208 -34.13 22.55 71.12
N HIS A 209 -35.38 22.40 70.67
CA HIS A 209 -36.28 23.51 70.30
C HIS A 209 -37.64 23.51 71.04
N GLU A 210 -37.76 22.76 72.16
CA GLU A 210 -38.76 23.01 73.23
C GLU A 210 -38.04 23.61 74.44
#